data_AF-A0A9J6GZA9-F1
#
_entry.id   AF-A0A9J6GZA9-F1
#
_cell.length_a   1.000
_cell.length_b   1.000
_cell.length_c   1.000
_cell.angle_alpha   90.00
_cell.angle_beta   90.00
_cell.angle_gamma   90.00
#
_symmetry.space_group_name_H-M   'P 1'
#
loop_
_entity.id
_entity.type
_entity.pdbx_description
1 polymer ?
#
loop_
_entity_poly.entity_id
_entity_poly.type
_entity_poly.pdbx_seq_one_letter_code
_entity_poly.pdbx_strand_id
1 'polypeptide(L)'
;MSKDQDIAIIAMIRRQLSLNVSLCTIRRRLAQAGLRNRIACQRPRLSHREKETRLVFAEDHMSWKEEDWSQVVFSDESTFEQSRDHLWSVVQEEWERLWQTPDLVKNLYRSLPGRVLDVVEAKGSFRRH
;
A
#
# COMPACT_ATOMS: atom_id res chain seq x y z
N MET A 1 2.23 -1.20 14.82
CA MET A 1 3.44 -0.69 15.50
C MET A 1 3.85 -1.72 16.51
N SER A 2 5.16 -1.90 16.75
CA SER A 2 5.54 -2.52 18.03
C SER A 2 4.99 -1.63 19.16
N LYS A 3 4.45 -2.23 20.22
CA LYS A 3 3.92 -1.51 21.40
C LYS A 3 4.96 -0.52 21.96
N ASP A 4 6.24 -0.80 21.77
CA ASP A 4 7.36 -0.02 22.27
C ASP A 4 7.46 1.38 21.63
N GLN A 5 7.15 1.49 20.34
CA GLN A 5 7.26 2.74 19.59
C GLN A 5 6.11 3.71 19.94
N ASP A 6 4.91 3.17 20.21
CA ASP A 6 3.77 3.95 20.71
C ASP A 6 4.07 4.56 22.10
N ILE A 7 4.63 3.74 22.99
CA ILE A 7 5.01 4.16 24.34
C ILE A 7 6.07 5.27 24.29
N ALA A 8 7.07 5.14 23.40
CA ALA A 8 8.12 6.15 23.23
C ALA A 8 7.56 7.51 22.79
N ILE A 9 6.65 7.55 21.81
CA ILE A 9 6.01 8.79 21.34
C ILE A 9 5.19 9.44 22.47
N ILE A 10 4.39 8.65 23.19
CA ILE A 10 3.55 9.18 24.27
C ILE A 10 4.42 9.70 25.43
N ALA A 11 5.52 9.01 25.74
CA ALA A 11 6.48 9.45 26.76
C ALA A 11 7.19 10.76 26.35
N MET A 12 7.50 10.92 25.06
CA MET A 12 8.06 12.16 24.52
C MET A 12 7.08 13.33 24.68
N ILE A 13 5.80 13.14 24.35
CA ILE A 13 4.75 14.15 24.51
C ILE A 13 4.64 14.58 25.98
N ARG A 14 4.63 13.61 26.91
CA ARG A 14 4.60 13.90 28.35
C ARG A 14 5.75 14.81 28.78
N ARG A 15 6.96 14.53 28.27
CA ARG A 15 8.18 15.30 28.59
C ARG A 15 8.16 16.70 27.98
N GLN A 16 7.84 16.82 26.68
CA GLN A 16 7.84 18.11 25.99
C GLN A 16 6.80 19.08 26.52
N LEU A 17 5.62 18.56 26.91
CA LEU A 17 4.53 19.37 27.45
C LEU A 17 4.57 19.47 28.98
N SER A 18 5.60 18.90 29.63
CA SER A 18 5.77 18.89 31.08
C SER A 18 4.52 18.44 31.84
N LEU A 19 3.83 17.41 31.33
CA LEU A 19 2.57 16.94 31.88
C LEU A 19 2.80 15.94 33.02
N ASN A 20 2.24 16.21 34.19
CA ASN A 20 2.24 15.26 35.31
C ASN A 20 1.03 14.30 35.24
N VAL A 21 0.93 13.52 34.15
CA VAL A 21 -0.13 12.52 33.97
C VAL A 21 0.44 11.19 33.48
N SER A 22 -0.34 10.13 33.64
CA SER A 22 0.02 8.81 33.10
C SER A 22 -0.01 8.79 31.57
N LEU A 23 0.85 7.96 30.95
CA LEU A 23 0.87 7.75 29.50
C LEU A 23 -0.49 7.26 28.97
N CYS A 24 -1.20 6.44 29.76
CA CYS A 24 -2.57 6.00 29.46
C CYS A 24 -3.55 7.17 29.31
N THR A 25 -3.43 8.20 30.16
CA THR A 25 -4.27 9.40 30.10
C THR A 25 -4.00 10.19 28.82
N ILE A 26 -2.73 10.38 28.46
CA ILE A 26 -2.32 11.06 27.23
C ILE A 26 -2.87 10.32 26.01
N ARG A 27 -2.66 9.00 25.94
CA ARG A 27 -3.17 8.16 24.84
C ARG A 27 -4.68 8.25 24.68
N ARG A 28 -5.42 8.21 25.79
CA ARG A 28 -6.88 8.33 25.79
C ARG A 28 -7.33 9.71 25.30
N ARG A 29 -6.69 10.79 25.75
CA ARG A 29 -7.02 12.16 25.31
C ARG A 29 -6.71 12.38 23.83
N LEU A 30 -5.57 11.88 23.35
CA LEU A 30 -5.24 11.89 21.92
C LEU A 30 -6.29 11.15 21.10
N ALA A 31 -6.71 9.96 21.54
CA ALA A 31 -7.76 9.20 20.86
C ALA A 31 -9.13 9.91 20.87
N GLN A 32 -9.50 10.57 21.97
CA GLN A 32 -10.71 11.40 22.05
C GLN A 32 -10.66 12.60 21.09
N ALA A 33 -9.47 13.17 20.88
CA ALA A 33 -9.24 14.23 19.91
C ALA A 33 -9.08 13.73 18.46
N GLY A 34 -9.30 12.44 18.19
CA GLY A 34 -9.14 11.83 16.86
C GLY A 34 -7.68 11.57 16.44
N LEU A 35 -6.70 11.91 17.28
CA LEU A 35 -5.28 11.70 17.04
C LEU A 35 -4.88 10.26 17.40
N ARG A 36 -5.24 9.33 16.51
CA ARG A 36 -4.81 7.94 16.63
C ARG A 36 -3.47 7.76 15.96
N ASN A 37 -2.60 6.95 16.57
CA ASN A 37 -1.36 6.59 15.92
C ASN A 37 -1.64 5.71 14.68
N ARG A 38 -0.91 5.99 13.60
CA ARG A 38 -0.96 5.30 12.32
C ARG A 38 0.47 5.16 11.81
N ILE A 39 0.81 3.99 11.30
CA ILE A 39 2.06 3.82 10.56
C ILE A 39 1.79 4.30 9.15
N ALA A 40 2.59 5.26 8.69
CA ALA A 40 2.61 5.61 7.28
C ALA A 40 2.97 4.38 6.46
N CYS A 41 2.17 4.08 5.43
CA CYS A 41 2.46 3.02 4.48
C CYS A 41 3.89 3.19 3.94
N GLN A 42 4.73 2.16 4.11
CA GLN A 42 6.07 2.17 3.55
C GLN A 42 5.94 2.02 2.04
N ARG A 43 6.38 3.03 1.29
CA ARG A 43 6.40 3.01 -0.18
C ARG A 43 7.82 3.26 -0.66
N PRO A 44 8.29 2.57 -1.70
CA PRO A 44 9.55 2.91 -2.34
C PRO A 44 9.57 4.38 -2.73
N ARG A 45 10.74 5.03 -2.64
CA ARG A 45 10.88 6.39 -3.15
C ARG A 45 11.02 6.32 -4.66
N LEU A 46 10.08 6.93 -5.37
CA LEU A 46 10.20 7.12 -6.82
C LEU A 46 11.12 8.31 -7.09
N SER A 47 12.13 8.09 -7.92
CA SER A 47 12.91 9.12 -8.58
C SER A 47 12.04 9.99 -9.48
N HIS A 48 12.56 11.14 -9.89
CA HIS A 48 11.84 12.02 -10.82
C HIS A 48 11.54 11.32 -12.16
N ARG A 49 12.54 10.63 -12.71
CA ARG A 49 12.41 9.86 -13.96
C ARG A 49 11.33 8.80 -13.88
N GLU A 50 11.27 8.03 -12.80
CA GLU A 50 10.25 6.98 -12.63
C GLU A 50 8.84 7.57 -12.54
N LYS A 51 8.67 8.73 -11.89
CA LYS A 51 7.38 9.43 -11.87
C LYS A 51 6.97 9.89 -13.26
N GLU A 52 7.90 10.45 -14.02
CA GLU A 52 7.65 10.89 -15.39
C GLU A 52 7.27 9.72 -16.30
N THR A 53 8.02 8.61 -16.26
CA THR A 53 7.69 7.39 -17.02
C THR A 53 6.30 6.85 -16.64
N ARG A 54 5.97 6.84 -15.34
CA ARG A 54 4.64 6.43 -14.88
C ARG A 54 3.54 7.38 -15.37
N LEU A 55 3.80 8.68 -15.39
CA LEU A 55 2.85 9.69 -15.84
C LEU A 55 2.58 9.54 -17.34
N VAL A 56 3.63 9.45 -18.17
CA VAL A 56 3.50 9.24 -19.63
C VAL A 56 2.71 7.97 -19.91
N PHE A 57 3.06 6.85 -19.26
CA PHE A 57 2.31 5.61 -19.41
C PHE A 57 0.82 5.78 -19.05
N ALA A 58 0.53 6.47 -17.95
CA ALA A 58 -0.85 6.69 -17.52
C ALA A 58 -1.61 7.59 -18.51
N GLU A 59 -0.99 8.65 -19.01
CA GLU A 59 -1.58 9.56 -20.01
C GLU A 59 -1.90 8.82 -21.32
N ASP A 60 -0.97 7.97 -21.80
CA ASP A 60 -1.14 7.18 -23.02
C ASP A 60 -2.31 6.18 -22.93
N HIS A 61 -2.60 5.68 -21.72
CA HIS A 61 -3.63 4.66 -21.48
C HIS A 61 -4.88 5.20 -20.76
N MET A 62 -5.06 6.52 -20.69
CA MET A 62 -6.23 7.14 -20.04
C MET A 62 -7.57 6.80 -20.70
N SER A 63 -7.57 6.54 -22.01
CA SER A 63 -8.78 6.19 -22.76
C SER A 63 -9.12 4.70 -22.70
N TRP A 64 -8.24 3.87 -22.15
CA TRP A 64 -8.40 2.42 -22.14
C TRP A 64 -9.48 1.98 -21.15
N LYS A 65 -10.32 1.04 -21.60
CA LYS A 65 -11.41 0.46 -20.84
C LYS A 65 -11.04 -0.93 -20.31
N GLU A 66 -11.93 -1.52 -19.51
CA GLU A 66 -11.74 -2.88 -18.96
C GLU A 66 -11.42 -3.89 -20.07
N GLU A 67 -12.06 -3.75 -21.24
CA GLU A 67 -11.87 -4.64 -22.38
C GLU A 67 -10.44 -4.56 -22.92
N ASP A 68 -9.87 -3.36 -23.04
CA ASP A 68 -8.49 -3.16 -23.50
C ASP A 68 -7.51 -3.74 -22.48
N TRP A 69 -7.73 -3.48 -21.19
CA TRP A 69 -6.88 -4.01 -20.12
C TRP A 69 -6.93 -5.53 -20.01
N SER A 70 -8.07 -6.15 -20.33
CA SER A 70 -8.22 -7.62 -20.29
C SER A 70 -7.29 -8.37 -21.25
N GLN A 71 -6.72 -7.66 -22.23
CA GLN A 71 -5.76 -8.20 -23.19
C GLN A 71 -4.30 -8.09 -22.70
N VAL A 72 -4.05 -7.44 -21.56
CA VAL A 72 -2.71 -7.22 -21.02
C VAL A 72 -2.36 -8.31 -20.01
N VAL A 73 -1.22 -8.97 -20.21
CA VAL A 73 -0.64 -9.89 -19.24
C VAL A 73 0.42 -9.15 -18.43
N PHE A 74 0.30 -9.20 -17.10
CA PHE A 74 1.29 -8.67 -16.18
C PHE A 74 2.22 -9.78 -15.70
N SER A 75 3.53 -9.54 -15.72
CA SER A 75 4.54 -10.42 -15.14
C SER A 75 5.51 -9.61 -14.27
N ASP A 76 6.01 -10.24 -13.21
CA ASP A 76 7.03 -9.68 -12.32
C ASP A 76 7.93 -10.83 -11.83
N GLU A 77 9.13 -10.50 -11.40
CA GLU A 77 10.09 -11.46 -10.84
C GLU A 77 10.26 -11.20 -9.34
N SER A 78 10.25 -12.26 -8.54
CA SER A 78 10.45 -12.18 -7.10
C SER A 78 11.47 -13.21 -6.64
N THR A 79 12.39 -12.78 -5.77
CA THR A 79 13.41 -13.65 -5.19
C THR A 79 12.90 -14.26 -3.89
N PHE A 80 13.05 -15.58 -3.74
CA PHE A 80 12.66 -16.32 -2.54
C PHE A 80 13.86 -17.08 -1.97
N GLU A 81 14.07 -16.98 -0.66
CA GLU A 81 15.15 -17.65 0.07
C GLU A 81 14.70 -19.01 0.66
N GLN A 82 13.94 -19.80 -0.10
CA GLN A 82 13.38 -21.09 0.35
C GLN A 82 13.78 -22.23 -0.60
N SER A 83 13.67 -23.48 -0.13
CA SER A 83 13.90 -24.63 -0.99
C SER A 83 12.87 -24.66 -2.13
N ARG A 84 13.29 -25.14 -3.31
CA ARG A 84 12.44 -25.20 -4.52
C ARG A 84 11.12 -25.93 -4.25
N ASP A 85 11.19 -27.07 -3.56
CA ASP A 85 10.02 -27.91 -3.31
C ASP A 85 9.01 -27.22 -2.39
N HIS A 86 9.50 -26.54 -1.35
CA HIS A 86 8.63 -25.78 -0.44
C HIS A 86 8.00 -24.57 -1.15
N LEU A 87 8.78 -23.85 -1.97
CA LEU A 87 8.27 -22.75 -2.77
C LEU A 87 7.15 -23.22 -3.71
N TRP A 88 7.35 -24.36 -4.37
CA TRP A 88 6.32 -24.93 -5.25
C TRP A 88 5.04 -25.27 -4.49
N SER A 89 5.13 -25.88 -3.31
CA SER A 89 3.96 -26.17 -2.49
C SER A 89 3.17 -24.92 -2.11
N VAL A 90 3.86 -23.84 -1.70
CA VAL A 90 3.20 -22.57 -1.35
C VAL A 90 2.56 -21.93 -2.58
N VAL A 91 3.28 -21.87 -3.71
CA VAL A 91 2.76 -21.32 -4.96
C VAL A 91 1.52 -22.09 -5.42
N GLN A 92 1.55 -23.42 -5.33
CA GLN A 92 0.42 -24.25 -5.71
C GLN A 92 -0.79 -24.01 -4.80
N GLU A 93 -0.59 -23.92 -3.49
CA GLU A 93 -1.66 -23.64 -2.53
C GLU A 93 -2.31 -22.27 -2.81
N GLU A 94 -1.51 -21.22 -3.00
CA GLU A 94 -2.05 -19.91 -3.33
C GLU A 94 -2.72 -19.90 -4.71
N TRP A 95 -2.17 -20.62 -5.69
CA TRP A 95 -2.79 -20.75 -7.03
C TRP A 95 -4.19 -21.37 -6.96
N GLU A 96 -4.37 -22.42 -6.15
CA GLU A 96 -5.67 -23.05 -5.92
C GLU A 96 -6.65 -22.11 -5.22
N ARG A 97 -6.18 -21.33 -4.24
CA ARG A 97 -7.01 -20.31 -3.57
C ARG A 97 -7.45 -19.21 -4.53
N LEU A 98 -6.57 -18.75 -5.42
CA LEU A 98 -6.91 -17.74 -6.42
C LEU A 98 -8.00 -18.24 -7.38
N TRP A 99 -7.96 -19.53 -7.77
CA TRP A 99 -9.00 -20.15 -8.58
C TRP A 99 -10.37 -20.19 -7.89
N GLN A 100 -10.41 -20.20 -6.56
CA GLN A 100 -11.64 -20.11 -5.78
C GLN A 100 -12.18 -18.68 -5.67
N THR A 101 -11.47 -17.68 -6.19
CA THR A 101 -11.87 -16.27 -6.23
C THR A 101 -12.17 -15.81 -7.66
N PRO A 102 -13.32 -16.21 -8.25
CA PRO A 102 -13.61 -16.01 -9.68
C PRO A 102 -13.70 -14.54 -10.11
N ASP A 103 -13.99 -13.64 -9.17
CA ASP A 103 -14.10 -12.20 -9.45
C ASP A 103 -12.80 -11.44 -9.24
N LEU A 104 -11.74 -12.07 -8.71
CA LEU A 104 -10.49 -11.38 -8.40
C LEU A 104 -9.87 -10.73 -9.66
N VAL A 105 -9.73 -11.51 -10.73
CA VAL A 105 -9.14 -11.04 -12.00
C VAL A 105 -10.02 -9.98 -12.65
N LYS A 106 -11.34 -10.15 -12.64
CA LYS A 106 -12.29 -9.16 -13.16
C LYS A 106 -12.21 -7.84 -12.38
N ASN A 107 -12.17 -7.92 -11.05
CA ASN A 107 -12.06 -6.75 -10.18
C ASN A 107 -10.71 -6.05 -10.36
N LEU A 108 -9.63 -6.80 -10.61
CA LEU A 108 -8.33 -6.23 -10.95
C LEU A 108 -8.46 -5.38 -12.22
N TYR A 109 -8.94 -5.94 -13.33
CA TYR A 109 -9.06 -5.21 -14.59
C TYR A 109 -10.03 -4.01 -14.50
N ARG A 110 -11.20 -4.17 -13.84
CA ARG A 110 -12.15 -3.07 -13.57
C ARG A 110 -11.53 -1.91 -12.82
N SER A 111 -10.57 -2.18 -11.94
CA SER A 111 -9.92 -1.14 -11.15
C SER A 111 -8.89 -0.33 -11.94
N LEU A 112 -8.37 -0.86 -13.05
CA LEU A 112 -7.22 -0.26 -13.75
C LEU A 112 -7.47 1.15 -14.29
N PRO A 113 -8.61 1.47 -14.94
CA PRO A 113 -8.88 2.84 -15.37
C PRO A 113 -8.83 3.84 -14.20
N GLY A 114 -9.41 3.47 -13.05
CA GLY A 114 -9.34 4.29 -11.83
C GLY A 114 -7.91 4.45 -11.31
N ARG A 115 -7.12 3.37 -11.32
CA ARG A 115 -5.71 3.40 -10.89
C ARG A 115 -4.83 4.22 -11.82
N VAL A 116 -5.13 4.26 -13.12
CA VAL A 116 -4.45 5.13 -14.10
C VAL A 116 -4.77 6.59 -13.80
N LEU A 117 -6.06 6.92 -13.57
CA LEU A 117 -6.47 8.26 -13.15
C LEU A 117 -5.76 8.72 -11.87
N ASP A 118 -5.63 7.82 -10.88
CA ASP A 118 -4.88 8.10 -9.65
C ASP A 118 -3.44 8.54 -9.93
N VAL A 119 -2.78 7.92 -10.91
CA VAL A 119 -1.39 8.24 -11.29
C VAL A 119 -1.32 9.60 -11.97
N VAL A 120 -2.27 9.92 -12.84
CA VAL A 120 -2.34 11.23 -13.53
C VAL A 120 -2.60 12.35 -12.52
N GLU A 121 -3.59 12.20 -11.62
CA GLU A 121 -3.88 13.18 -10.57
C GLU A 121 -2.68 13.40 -9.64
N ALA A 122 -1.92 12.34 -9.35
CA ALA A 122 -0.72 12.41 -8.54
C ALA A 122 0.55 12.81 -9.32
N LYS A 123 0.46 13.15 -10.61
CA LYS A 123 1.58 13.50 -11.49
C LYS A 123 2.70 12.45 -11.46
N GLY A 124 2.33 11.17 -11.61
CA GLY A 124 3.25 10.04 -11.57
C GLY A 124 3.66 9.58 -10.16
N SER A 125 3.33 10.37 -9.13
CA SER A 125 3.59 10.03 -7.73
C SER A 125 2.56 9.04 -7.18
N PHE A 126 2.84 8.51 -6.00
CA PHE A 126 1.87 7.77 -5.21
C PHE A 126 0.79 8.68 -4.63
N ARG A 127 -0.50 8.31 -4.76
CA ARG A 127 -1.61 8.96 -4.06
C ARG A 127 -1.42 8.80 -2.54
N ARG A 128 -1.46 9.92 -1.80
CA ARG A 128 -1.46 9.91 -0.32
C ARG A 128 -2.91 9.69 0.12
N HIS A 129 -3.18 8.57 0.80
CA HIS A 129 -4.45 8.32 1.49
C HIS A 129 -4.28 8.59 2.98
#